data_AF-A0A533BH00-F1
#
_entry.id   AF-A0A533BH00-F1
#
_cell.length_a   1.000
_cell.length_b   1.000
_cell.length_c   1.000
_cell.angle_alpha   90.00
_cell.angle_beta   90.00
_cell.angle_gamma   90.00
#
_symmetry.space_group_name_H-M   'P 1'
#
loop_
_entity.id
_entity.type
_entity.pdbx_description
1 polymer ?
#
loop_
_entity_poly.entity_id
_entity_poly.type
_entity_poly.pdbx_seq_one_letter_code
_entity_poly.pdbx_strand_id
1 'polypeptide(L)'
;MMVADFGLDNWEEVYVLPSIMGKSDDSGRWVGCDGKRKLSSLPLPLHGIGREVVNGEVITRVCLFAQFGAPEYVVVVGRLKPNAQPGQFPMPRNR
;
A
#
# COMPACT_ATOMS: atom_id res chain seq x y z
N MET A 1 3.35 9.15 -0.51
CA MET A 1 3.55 8.42 -1.80
C MET A 1 4.73 7.51 -1.57
N MET A 2 4.58 6.19 -1.64
CA MET A 2 5.52 5.23 -1.02
C MET A 2 7.01 5.41 -1.33
N VAL A 3 7.36 5.66 -2.59
CA VAL A 3 8.75 5.92 -2.99
C VAL A 3 9.26 7.25 -2.40
N ALA A 4 8.41 8.27 -2.30
CA ALA A 4 8.79 9.52 -1.62
C ALA A 4 8.92 9.36 -0.10
N ASP A 5 8.15 8.45 0.49
CA ASP A 5 8.13 8.24 1.94
C ASP A 5 9.28 7.36 2.44
N PHE A 6 9.89 6.54 1.57
CA PHE A 6 10.95 5.60 1.95
C PHE A 6 12.20 5.69 1.08
N GLY A 7 12.18 6.38 -0.06
CA GLY A 7 13.25 6.33 -1.05
C GLY A 7 13.26 5.01 -1.82
N LEU A 8 13.68 5.02 -3.08
CA LEU A 8 13.68 3.83 -3.95
C LEU A 8 14.67 2.75 -3.47
N ASP A 9 15.82 3.17 -2.93
CA ASP A 9 16.91 2.27 -2.55
C ASP A 9 16.63 1.41 -1.31
N ASN A 10 15.58 1.75 -0.56
CA ASN A 10 15.21 1.08 0.68
C ASN A 10 14.27 -0.11 0.48
N TRP A 11 13.90 -0.42 -0.76
CA TRP A 11 12.99 -1.52 -1.09
C TRP A 11 13.75 -2.74 -1.58
N GLU A 12 13.29 -3.92 -1.17
CA GLU A 12 13.60 -5.16 -1.88
C GLU A 12 12.81 -5.22 -3.19
N GLU A 13 13.43 -5.74 -4.25
CA GLU A 13 12.80 -5.87 -5.56
C GLU A 13 11.92 -7.13 -5.62
N VAL A 14 10.78 -7.09 -4.92
CA VAL A 14 9.83 -8.20 -4.75
C VAL A 14 8.37 -7.73 -4.88
N TYR A 15 7.45 -8.69 -5.02
CA TYR A 15 6.00 -8.46 -5.11
C TYR A 15 5.56 -7.67 -6.34
N VAL A 16 4.76 -6.61 -6.17
CA VAL A 16 4.29 -5.78 -7.30
C VAL A 16 5.34 -4.79 -7.78
N LEU A 17 6.42 -4.54 -7.02
CA LEU A 17 7.43 -3.55 -7.41
C LEU A 17 8.09 -3.89 -8.76
N PRO A 18 8.53 -5.14 -9.05
CA PRO A 18 8.95 -5.54 -10.39
C PRO A 18 7.92 -5.24 -11.48
N SER A 19 6.62 -5.48 -11.22
CA SER A 19 5.57 -5.19 -12.20
C SER A 19 5.36 -3.69 -12.43
N ILE A 20 5.40 -2.89 -11.37
CA ILE A 20 5.35 -1.42 -11.45
C ILE A 20 6.52 -0.88 -12.29
N MET A 21 7.69 -1.51 -12.16
CA MET A 21 8.90 -1.16 -12.91
C MET A 21 8.93 -1.78 -14.32
N GLY A 22 7.88 -2.48 -14.75
CA GLY A 22 7.79 -3.11 -16.07
C GLY A 22 8.70 -4.33 -16.27
N LYS A 23 9.22 -4.91 -15.18
CA LYS A 23 10.12 -6.07 -15.20
C LYS A 23 9.38 -7.41 -15.12
N SER A 24 8.11 -7.39 -14.69
CA SER A 24 7.23 -8.56 -14.66
C SER A 24 5.79 -8.18 -14.97
N ASP A 25 4.95 -9.18 -15.28
CA ASP A 25 3.50 -9.01 -15.44
C ASP A 25 2.75 -10.02 -14.54
N ASP A 26 3.03 -9.95 -13.24
CA ASP A 26 2.47 -10.86 -12.24
C ASP A 26 1.85 -10.11 -11.04
N SER A 27 1.55 -8.82 -11.23
CA SER A 27 0.95 -7.94 -10.21
C SER A 27 -0.31 -8.53 -9.57
N GLY A 28 -1.14 -9.23 -10.36
CA GLY A 28 -2.36 -9.89 -9.90
C GLY A 28 -2.15 -10.96 -8.81
N ARG A 29 -0.93 -11.48 -8.62
CA ARG A 29 -0.62 -12.45 -7.55
C ARG A 29 -0.54 -11.82 -6.17
N TRP A 30 -0.39 -10.51 -6.11
CA TRP A 30 -0.13 -9.74 -4.89
C TRP A 30 -1.27 -8.79 -4.53
N VAL A 31 -2.38 -8.90 -5.26
CA VAL A 31 -3.62 -8.13 -5.07
C VAL A 31 -4.73 -9.10 -4.67
N GLY A 32 -5.49 -8.75 -3.65
CA GLY A 32 -6.63 -9.55 -3.20
C GLY A 32 -7.70 -8.74 -2.49
N CYS A 33 -8.70 -9.43 -1.97
CA CYS A 33 -9.73 -8.88 -1.10
C CYS A 33 -9.86 -9.82 0.10
N ASP A 34 -9.62 -9.31 1.32
CA ASP A 34 -9.65 -10.13 2.54
C ASP A 34 -11.00 -10.08 3.26
N GLY A 35 -12.02 -9.45 2.66
CA GLY A 35 -13.36 -9.29 3.21
C GLY A 35 -13.44 -8.38 4.44
N LYS A 36 -12.32 -7.79 4.88
CA LYS A 36 -12.28 -6.87 6.02
C LYS A 36 -12.43 -5.44 5.53
N ARG A 37 -13.19 -4.64 6.27
CA ARG A 37 -13.34 -3.20 6.02
C ARG A 37 -12.53 -2.40 7.03
N LYS A 38 -11.36 -1.89 6.62
CA LYS A 38 -10.49 -1.09 7.49
C LYS A 38 -10.58 0.41 7.18
N LEU A 39 -11.07 0.80 6.00
CA LEU A 39 -11.22 2.20 5.58
C LEU A 39 -12.64 2.67 5.94
N SER A 40 -12.89 2.91 7.24
CA SER A 40 -14.24 3.17 7.77
C SER A 40 -14.44 4.58 8.35
N SER A 41 -13.66 5.58 7.95
CA SER A 41 -13.87 6.96 8.41
C SER A 41 -15.15 7.55 7.80
N LEU A 42 -16.11 7.95 8.64
CA LEU A 42 -17.30 8.70 8.21
C LEU A 42 -17.03 10.22 8.28
N PRO A 43 -17.44 11.01 7.28
CA PRO A 43 -18.04 10.60 6.00
C PRO A 43 -17.03 9.88 5.09
N LEU A 44 -17.48 8.84 4.38
CA LEU A 44 -16.61 8.06 3.50
C LEU A 44 -16.24 8.89 2.26
N PRO A 45 -14.94 9.09 1.96
CA PRO A 45 -14.53 9.75 0.73
C PRO A 45 -14.90 8.90 -0.50
N LEU A 46 -14.85 9.50 -1.70
CA LEU A 46 -15.00 8.73 -2.95
C LEU A 46 -13.94 7.63 -3.03
N HIS A 47 -12.68 7.98 -2.73
CA HIS A 47 -11.54 7.05 -2.71
C HIS A 47 -10.95 6.96 -1.30
N GLY A 48 -10.71 5.74 -0.82
CA GLY A 48 -9.99 5.47 0.41
C GLY A 48 -8.65 4.79 0.12
N ILE A 49 -7.57 5.28 0.71
CA ILE A 49 -6.26 4.64 0.67
C ILE A 49 -5.73 4.54 2.09
N GLY A 50 -5.36 3.33 2.51
CA GLY A 50 -4.71 3.08 3.79
C GLY A 50 -3.40 2.36 3.58
N ARG A 51 -2.45 2.56 4.49
CA ARG A 51 -1.17 1.86 4.49
C ARG A 51 -0.87 1.36 5.89
N GLU A 52 -0.35 0.15 5.96
CA GLU A 52 0.28 -0.39 7.16
C GLU A 52 1.62 -1.04 6.80
N VAL A 53 2.56 -1.04 7.75
CA VAL A 53 3.81 -1.79 7.64
C VAL A 53 3.75 -2.90 8.67
N VAL A 54 3.84 -4.16 8.23
CA VAL A 54 3.73 -5.34 9.08
C VAL A 54 4.91 -6.25 8.79
N ASN A 55 5.76 -6.50 9.78
CA ASN A 55 6.97 -7.34 9.61
C ASN A 55 7.87 -6.90 8.42
N GLY A 56 7.98 -5.59 8.18
CA GLY A 56 8.75 -5.03 7.06
C GLY A 56 8.02 -5.06 5.70
N GLU A 57 6.88 -5.73 5.60
CA GLU A 57 6.00 -5.70 4.44
C GLU A 57 5.17 -4.44 4.43
N VAL A 58 5.11 -3.77 3.28
CA VAL A 58 4.27 -2.58 3.11
C VAL A 58 2.99 -2.97 2.41
N ILE A 59 1.89 -2.91 3.17
CA ILE A 59 0.56 -3.32 2.74
C ILE A 59 -0.26 -2.06 2.48
N THR A 60 -0.86 -1.97 1.29
CA THR A 60 -1.82 -0.91 0.94
C THR A 60 -3.21 -1.48 0.85
N ARG A 61 -4.17 -0.71 1.38
CA ARG A 61 -5.59 -0.92 1.13
C ARG A 61 -6.11 0.18 0.23
N VAL A 62 -6.82 -0.19 -0.83
CA VAL A 62 -7.42 0.75 -1.78
C VAL A 62 -8.89 0.45 -1.91
N CYS A 63 -9.73 1.47 -1.77
CA CYS A 63 -11.16 1.41 -2.05
C CYS A 63 -11.53 2.56 -2.98
N LEU A 64 -11.70 2.27 -4.27
CA LEU A 64 -11.94 3.31 -5.28
C LEU A 64 -13.34 3.94 -5.19
N PHE A 65 -14.29 3.28 -4.54
CA PHE A 65 -15.67 3.74 -4.46
C PHE A 65 -16.18 3.54 -3.02
N ALA A 66 -15.43 4.06 -2.05
CA ALA A 66 -15.69 3.80 -0.63
C ALA A 66 -17.07 4.30 -0.19
N GLN A 67 -17.49 5.48 -0.68
CA GLN A 67 -18.84 6.02 -0.44
C GLN A 67 -19.98 5.13 -0.95
N PHE A 68 -19.72 4.26 -1.93
CA PHE A 68 -20.72 3.38 -2.54
C PHE A 68 -20.68 1.95 -1.99
N GLY A 69 -19.91 1.68 -0.93
CA GLY A 69 -19.85 0.33 -0.38
C GLY A 69 -19.01 -0.67 -1.18
N ALA A 70 -18.16 -0.20 -2.10
CA ALA A 70 -17.37 -1.08 -2.95
C ALA A 70 -16.31 -1.88 -2.15
N PRO A 71 -15.80 -2.99 -2.72
CA PRO A 71 -14.75 -3.79 -2.10
C PRO A 71 -13.48 -2.97 -1.78
N GLU A 72 -12.82 -3.35 -0.69
CA GLU A 72 -11.45 -2.93 -0.38
C GLU A 72 -10.47 -3.94 -0.97
N TYR A 73 -9.53 -3.46 -1.77
CA TYR A 73 -8.42 -4.25 -2.29
C TYR A 73 -7.22 -4.15 -1.34
N VAL A 74 -6.60 -5.28 -1.06
CA VAL A 74 -5.35 -5.39 -0.30
C VAL A 74 -4.24 -5.69 -1.28
N VAL A 75 -3.16 -4.93 -1.21
CA VAL A 75 -1.99 -5.06 -2.07
C VAL A 75 -0.74 -5.14 -1.21
N VAL A 76 0.09 -6.17 -1.40
CA VAL A 76 1.45 -6.21 -0.84
C VAL A 76 2.36 -5.46 -1.83
N VAL A 77 2.76 -4.24 -1.46
CA VAL A 77 3.46 -3.35 -2.40
C VAL A 77 4.94 -3.70 -2.52
N GLY A 78 5.56 -4.09 -1.41
CA GLY A 78 6.99 -4.30 -1.35
C GLY A 78 7.43 -4.62 0.07
N ARG A 79 8.67 -5.09 0.21
CA ARG A 79 9.34 -5.25 1.50
C ARG A 79 10.41 -4.19 1.67
N LEU A 80 10.49 -3.59 2.86
CA LEU A 80 11.59 -2.72 3.24
C LEU A 80 12.82 -3.53 3.63
N LYS A 81 14.00 -3.08 3.21
CA LYS A 81 15.27 -3.65 3.67
C LYS A 81 15.41 -3.49 5.20
N PRO A 82 16.15 -4.37 5.89
CA PRO A 82 16.26 -4.35 7.36
C PRO A 82 16.70 -3.01 7.97
N ASN A 83 17.50 -2.22 7.23
CA ASN A 83 18.03 -0.93 7.66
C ASN A 83 17.37 0.25 6.93
N ALA A 84 16.20 0.04 6.31
CA ALA A 84 15.47 1.09 5.62
C ALA A 84 15.12 2.21 6.61
N GLN A 85 15.70 3.39 6.39
CA GLN A 85 15.28 4.58 7.12
C GLN A 85 14.01 5.13 6.46
N PRO A 86 13.00 5.54 7.24
CA PRO A 86 11.89 6.31 6.68
C PRO A 86 12.47 7.56 6.01
N GLY A 87 12.04 7.80 4.77
CA GLY A 87 12.40 9.00 4.04
C GLY A 87 11.90 10.26 4.76
N GLN A 88 12.48 11.41 4.41
CA GLN A 88 12.27 12.72 5.06
C GLN A 88 10.83 13.25 5.04
N PHE A 89 9.86 12.54 4.47
CA PHE A 89 8.46 12.98 4.45
C PHE A 89 7.72 12.48 5.69
N PRO A 90 7.20 13.39 6.54
CA PRO A 90 6.48 13.00 7.73
C PRO A 90 5.26 12.17 7.34
N MET A 91 5.16 10.99 7.97
CA MET A 91 3.95 10.17 7.97
C MET A 91 2.76 11.05 8.37
N PRO A 92 1.70 11.19 7.55
CA PRO A 92 0.48 11.82 8.03
C PRO A 92 -0.01 10.98 9.22
N ARG A 93 -0.06 11.60 10.40
CA ARG A 93 -0.70 11.02 11.57
C ARG A 93 -2.18 10.92 11.23
N ASN A 94 -2.70 9.71 11.12
CA ASN A 94 -4.14 9.48 11.10
C ASN A 94 -4.70 10.09 12.40
N ARG A 95 -5.51 11.14 12.26
CA ARG A 95 -6.43 11.60 13.30
C ARG A 95 -7.71 10.80 13.20
#